data_AF-A0A973IP52-F1
#
_entry.id   AF-A0A973IP52-F1
#
_cell.length_a   1.000
_cell.length_b   1.000
_cell.length_c   1.000
_cell.angle_alpha   90.00
_cell.angle_beta   90.00
_cell.angle_gamma   90.00
#
_symmetry.space_group_name_H-M   'P 1'
#
loop_
_entity.id
_entity.type
_entity.pdbx_description
1 polymer ?
#
loop_
_entity_poly.entity_id
_entity_poly.type
_entity_poly.pdbx_seq_one_letter_code
_entity_poly.pdbx_strand_id
1 'polypeptide(L)'
;MNGRMDLEFYRDADGSPRVRAGRLCEILGRFLEEDLQESADFCRAVLGAIDDVSAGRILSWEETGNAHTLALSPDEAIIESNFDPGAKHCLLKLTCLKDVVNAWLEFVQEPA
;
A
#
# COMPACT_ATOMS: atom_id res chain seq x y z
N MET A 1 3.55 -18.74 8.77
CA MET A 1 2.47 -18.76 7.77
C MET A 1 2.74 -17.61 6.80
N ASN A 2 3.26 -17.91 5.60
CA ASN A 2 3.36 -16.94 4.51
C ASN A 2 2.00 -16.91 3.82
N GLY A 3 1.07 -16.12 4.35
CA GLY A 3 -0.18 -15.85 3.65
C GLY A 3 0.15 -15.02 2.43
N ARG A 4 0.11 -15.61 1.23
CA ARG A 4 0.15 -14.82 -0.01
C ARG A 4 -1.05 -13.88 0.04
N MET A 5 -0.79 -12.59 -0.07
CA MET A 5 -1.82 -11.61 -0.35
C MET A 5 -2.40 -11.94 -1.73
N ASP A 6 -3.73 -12.03 -1.79
CA ASP A 6 -4.45 -12.33 -3.03
C ASP A 6 -4.69 -11.00 -3.75
N LEU A 7 -3.65 -10.51 -4.43
CA LEU A 7 -3.62 -9.29 -5.23
C LEU A 7 -3.18 -9.63 -6.66
N GLU A 8 -3.94 -9.16 -7.64
CA GLU A 8 -3.60 -9.24 -9.06
C GLU A 8 -3.62 -7.82 -9.64
N PHE A 9 -2.48 -7.39 -10.20
CA PHE A 9 -2.36 -6.09 -10.86
C PHE A 9 -2.65 -6.22 -12.35
N TYR A 10 -3.44 -5.28 -12.89
CA TYR A 10 -3.80 -5.26 -14.30
C TYR A 10 -4.05 -3.83 -14.75
N ARG A 11 -4.03 -3.57 -16.07
CA ARG A 11 -4.47 -2.30 -16.64
C ARG A 11 -5.89 -2.45 -17.15
N ASP A 12 -6.76 -1.49 -16.87
CA ASP A 12 -8.12 -1.49 -17.41
C ASP A 12 -8.15 -1.06 -18.88
N ALA A 13 -9.36 -0.92 -19.45
CA ALA A 13 -9.54 -0.55 -20.85
C ALA A 13 -8.95 0.83 -21.21
N ASP A 14 -8.79 1.71 -20.21
CA ASP A 14 -8.21 3.05 -20.38
C ASP A 14 -6.69 3.05 -20.12
N GLY A 15 -6.09 1.89 -19.86
CA GLY A 15 -4.68 1.73 -19.53
C GLY A 15 -4.33 2.09 -18.08
N SER A 16 -5.32 2.43 -17.27
CA SER A 16 -5.11 2.80 -15.86
C SER A 16 -4.80 1.55 -15.03
N PRO A 17 -3.82 1.61 -14.12
CA PRO A 17 -3.50 0.47 -13.26
C PRO A 17 -4.61 0.22 -12.24
N ARG A 18 -4.92 -1.06 -12.03
CA ARG A 18 -5.96 -1.57 -11.14
C ARG A 18 -5.46 -2.79 -10.39
N VAL A 19 -6.14 -3.07 -9.28
CA VAL A 19 -5.86 -4.14 -8.34
C VAL A 19 -7.13 -4.95 -8.13
N ARG A 20 -7.09 -6.22 -8.53
CA ARG A 20 -8.08 -7.18 -8.07
C ARG A 20 -7.60 -7.73 -6.73
N ALA A 21 -8.31 -7.40 -5.67
CA ALA A 21 -8.00 -7.83 -4.32
C ALA A 21 -9.05 -8.80 -3.76
N GLY A 22 -8.60 -9.86 -3.08
CA GLY A 22 -9.49 -10.68 -2.26
C GLY A 22 -10.09 -9.87 -1.09
N ARG A 23 -11.19 -10.36 -0.49
CA ARG A 23 -11.96 -9.63 0.56
C ARG A 23 -11.11 -9.14 1.74
N LEU A 24 -10.05 -9.85 2.10
CA LEU A 24 -9.16 -9.49 3.21
C LEU A 24 -8.14 -8.39 2.84
N CYS A 25 -7.98 -8.11 1.54
CA CYS A 25 -7.02 -7.15 0.99
C CYS A 25 -7.72 -5.97 0.29
N GLU A 26 -9.04 -5.80 0.44
CA GLU A 26 -9.83 -4.79 -0.28
C GLU A 26 -9.32 -3.36 -0.03
N ILE A 27 -9.07 -2.99 1.25
CA ILE A 27 -8.52 -1.67 1.58
C ILE A 27 -7.10 -1.49 1.05
N LEU A 28 -6.28 -2.54 1.08
CA LEU A 28 -4.94 -2.47 0.51
C LEU A 28 -5.01 -2.22 -1.00
N GLY A 29 -5.91 -2.91 -1.72
CA GLY A 29 -6.14 -2.67 -3.14
C GLY A 29 -6.57 -1.24 -3.43
N ARG A 30 -7.54 -0.71 -2.66
CA ARG A 30 -7.97 0.69 -2.79
C ARG A 30 -6.86 1.68 -2.48
N PHE A 31 -6.07 1.45 -1.45
CA PHE A 31 -4.92 2.31 -1.14
C PHE A 31 -3.92 2.40 -2.32
N LEU A 32 -3.64 1.27 -2.98
CA LEU A 32 -2.79 1.27 -4.17
C LEU A 32 -3.41 2.06 -5.32
N GLU A 33 -4.71 1.87 -5.59
CA GLU A 33 -5.40 2.52 -6.71
C GLU A 33 -5.74 3.99 -6.48
N GLU A 34 -6.06 4.39 -5.25
CA GLU A 34 -6.64 5.70 -4.92
C GLU A 34 -5.59 6.64 -4.32
N ASP A 35 -4.61 6.12 -3.59
CA ASP A 35 -3.58 6.92 -2.91
C ASP A 35 -2.23 6.84 -3.62
N LEU A 36 -1.67 5.62 -3.82
CA LEU A 36 -0.39 5.48 -4.50
C LEU A 36 -0.47 5.81 -5.99
N GLN A 37 -1.51 5.31 -6.67
CA GLN A 37 -1.73 5.50 -8.11
C GLN A 37 -0.45 5.18 -8.92
N GLU A 38 -0.19 5.92 -10.00
CA GLU A 38 1.06 5.84 -10.77
C GLU A 38 2.19 6.71 -10.18
N SER A 39 2.06 7.15 -8.92
CA SER A 39 3.06 8.02 -8.28
C SER A 39 4.27 7.23 -7.80
N ALA A 40 5.28 7.13 -8.67
CA ALA A 40 6.55 6.52 -8.34
C ALA A 40 7.24 7.18 -7.13
N ASP A 41 7.08 8.50 -6.99
CA ASP A 41 7.68 9.24 -5.88
C ASP A 41 7.00 8.93 -4.56
N PHE A 42 5.67 8.81 -4.55
CA PHE A 42 4.95 8.43 -3.33
C PHE A 42 5.25 6.97 -2.95
N CYS A 43 5.32 6.05 -3.92
CA CYS A 43 5.76 4.68 -3.66
C CYS A 43 7.16 4.64 -3.02
N ARG A 44 8.12 5.41 -3.54
CA ARG A 44 9.48 5.49 -2.98
C ARG A 44 9.50 6.12 -1.59
N ALA A 45 8.67 7.13 -1.33
CA ALA A 45 8.54 7.73 0.00
C ALA A 45 8.05 6.68 1.02
N VAL A 46 7.01 5.92 0.69
CA VAL A 46 6.51 4.82 1.54
C VAL A 46 7.58 3.76 1.78
N LEU A 47 8.29 3.32 0.73
CA LEU A 47 9.37 2.33 0.86
C LEU A 47 10.51 2.83 1.75
N GLY A 48 10.91 4.09 1.59
CA GLY A 48 11.93 4.73 2.43
C GLY A 48 11.49 4.80 3.90
N ALA A 49 10.23 5.19 4.16
CA ALA A 49 9.67 5.22 5.50
C ALA A 49 9.62 3.83 6.15
N ILE A 50 9.25 2.79 5.40
CA ILE A 50 9.28 1.41 5.87
C ILE A 50 10.71 1.01 6.26
N ASP A 51 11.72 1.38 5.46
CA ASP A 51 13.12 1.08 5.75
C ASP A 51 13.66 1.84 6.96
N ASP A 52 13.24 3.09 7.15
CA ASP A 52 13.61 3.89 8.31
C ASP A 52 12.99 3.35 9.60
N VAL A 53 11.71 2.98 9.59
CA VAL A 53 11.02 2.37 10.74
C VAL A 53 11.61 0.99 11.04
N SER A 54 11.78 0.13 10.03
CA SER A 54 12.31 -1.23 10.21
C SER A 54 13.74 -1.26 10.76
N ALA A 55 14.54 -0.25 10.42
CA ALA A 55 15.91 -0.10 10.93
C ALA A 55 15.99 0.62 12.29
N GLY A 56 14.85 1.06 12.86
CA GLY A 56 14.80 1.82 14.09
C GLY A 56 15.37 3.23 13.99
N ARG A 57 15.47 3.80 12.77
CA ARG A 57 15.93 5.19 12.56
C ARG A 57 14.87 6.19 12.97
N ILE A 58 13.60 5.84 12.77
CA ILE A 58 12.43 6.57 13.26
C ILE A 58 11.48 5.59 13.97
N LEU A 59 10.70 6.09 14.92
CA LEU A 59 9.78 5.26 15.72
C LEU A 59 8.46 5.01 15.00
N SER A 60 8.01 5.96 14.19
CA SER A 60 6.78 5.86 13.42
C SER A 60 6.81 6.85 12.25
N TRP A 61 5.94 6.60 11.29
CA TRP A 61 5.71 7.49 10.16
C TRP A 61 4.23 7.42 9.77
N GLU A 62 3.64 8.54 9.42
CA GLU A 62 2.23 8.62 9.05
C GLU A 62 2.06 9.58 7.89
N GLU A 63 1.30 9.17 6.88
CA GLU A 63 0.94 10.02 5.76
C GLU A 63 -0.50 9.75 5.32
N THR A 64 -1.24 10.84 5.12
CA THR A 64 -2.61 10.83 4.59
C THR A 64 -2.57 11.07 3.09
N GLY A 65 -3.08 10.09 2.34
CA GLY A 65 -3.30 10.20 0.90
C GLY A 65 -4.68 10.79 0.56
N ASN A 66 -5.17 10.48 -0.63
CA ASN A 66 -6.46 10.94 -1.13
C ASN A 66 -7.65 10.34 -0.38
N ALA A 67 -7.57 9.05 -0.03
CA ALA A 67 -8.68 8.28 0.52
C ALA A 67 -8.34 7.51 1.78
N HIS A 68 -7.05 7.27 2.04
CA HIS A 68 -6.60 6.52 3.19
C HIS A 68 -5.47 7.23 3.93
N THR A 69 -5.31 6.88 5.20
CA THR A 69 -4.12 7.22 5.99
C THR A 69 -3.31 5.95 6.22
N LEU A 70 -2.01 6.03 5.93
CA LEU A 70 -1.04 4.97 6.19
C LEU A 70 -0.24 5.35 7.44
N ALA A 71 -0.31 4.52 8.47
CA ALA A 71 0.52 4.64 9.67
C ALA A 71 1.49 3.45 9.77
N LEU A 72 2.76 3.73 10.02
CA LEU A 72 3.84 2.76 10.15
C LEU A 72 4.41 2.80 11.58
N SER A 73 4.58 1.61 12.16
CA SER A 73 5.26 1.37 13.43
C SER A 73 6.20 0.16 13.29
N PRO A 74 7.12 -0.10 14.24
CA PRO A 74 8.07 -1.21 14.12
C PRO A 74 7.41 -2.59 14.00
N ASP A 75 6.20 -2.73 14.55
CA ASP A 75 5.48 -4.00 14.59
C ASP A 75 4.56 -4.19 13.38
N GLU A 76 3.95 -3.11 12.89
CA GLU A 76 2.89 -3.17 11.87
C GLU A 76 2.73 -1.88 11.07
N ALA A 77 2.12 -2.05 9.90
CA ALA A 77 1.52 -1.00 9.09
C ALA A 77 -0.01 -1.08 9.19
N ILE A 78 -0.64 0.09 9.28
CA ILE A 78 -2.09 0.26 9.37
C ILE A 78 -2.55 1.13 8.21
N ILE A 79 -3.53 0.68 7.45
CA ILE A 79 -4.21 1.47 6.42
C ILE A 79 -5.66 1.67 6.85
N GLU A 80 -6.06 2.93 6.99
CA GLU A 80 -7.40 3.33 7.45
C GLU A 80 -8.09 4.19 6.40
N SER A 81 -9.41 4.00 6.22
CA SER A 81 -10.19 4.84 5.30
C SER A 81 -10.52 6.18 5.96
N ASN A 82 -10.33 7.27 5.21
CA ASN A 82 -10.70 8.62 5.66
C ASN A 82 -12.20 8.91 5.47
N PHE A 83 -12.90 8.09 4.69
CA PHE A 83 -14.30 8.33 4.28
C PHE A 83 -15.30 7.38 4.92
N ASP A 84 -14.87 6.19 5.35
CA ASP A 84 -15.74 5.23 6.03
C ASP A 84 -15.15 4.87 7.41
N PRO A 85 -15.60 5.56 8.48
CA PRO A 85 -15.19 5.23 9.85
C PRO A 85 -15.61 3.82 10.31
N GLY A 86 -16.52 3.16 9.57
CA GLY A 86 -16.95 1.78 9.83
C GLY A 86 -16.13 0.73 9.06
N ALA A 87 -15.26 1.16 8.14
CA ALA A 87 -14.39 0.25 7.41
C ALA A 87 -13.35 -0.37 8.35
N LYS A 88 -13.14 -1.68 8.23
CA LYS A 88 -12.10 -2.37 9.00
C LYS A 88 -10.74 -1.98 8.47
N HIS A 89 -9.91 -1.31 9.27
CA HIS A 89 -8.52 -1.04 8.92
C HIS A 89 -7.75 -2.30 8.46
N CYS A 90 -6.80 -2.10 7.55
CA CYS A 90 -5.91 -3.16 7.08
C CYS A 90 -4.64 -3.16 7.93
N LEU A 91 -4.41 -4.24 8.68
CA LEU A 91 -3.21 -4.45 9.49
C LEU A 91 -2.27 -5.41 8.78
N LEU A 92 -1.04 -4.97 8.53
CA LEU A 92 -0.03 -5.69 7.77
C LEU A 92 1.31 -5.67 8.49
N LYS A 93 2.14 -6.69 8.28
CA LYS A 93 3.57 -6.55 8.61
C LYS A 93 4.22 -5.57 7.65
N LEU A 94 5.19 -4.79 8.14
CA LEU A 94 5.99 -3.88 7.30
C LEU A 94 6.59 -4.58 6.07
N THR A 95 7.08 -5.81 6.23
CA THR A 95 7.63 -6.60 5.13
C THR A 95 6.60 -6.91 4.06
N CYS A 96 5.37 -7.25 4.45
CA CYS A 96 4.31 -7.54 3.50
C CYS A 96 3.86 -6.27 2.76
N LEU A 97 3.76 -5.13 3.45
CA LEU A 97 3.47 -3.85 2.79
C LEU A 97 4.60 -3.49 1.82
N LYS A 98 5.86 -3.66 2.24
CA LYS A 98 7.04 -3.39 1.40
C LYS A 98 7.02 -4.21 0.11
N ASP A 99 6.74 -5.51 0.19
CA ASP A 99 6.67 -6.39 -0.97
C ASP A 99 5.58 -5.92 -1.95
N VAL A 100 4.41 -5.54 -1.43
CA VAL A 100 3.28 -5.07 -2.25
C VAL A 100 3.56 -3.72 -2.90
N VAL A 101 4.12 -2.75 -2.16
CA VAL A 101 4.45 -1.42 -2.71
C VAL A 101 5.56 -1.51 -3.75
N ASN A 102 6.56 -2.38 -3.55
CA ASN A 102 7.57 -2.65 -4.58
C ASN A 102 6.95 -3.26 -5.84
N ALA A 103 6.12 -4.28 -5.70
CA ALA A 103 5.46 -4.92 -6.84
C ALA A 103 4.55 -3.94 -7.60
N TRP A 104 3.85 -3.06 -6.87
CA TRP A 104 3.04 -2.00 -7.46
C TRP A 104 3.90 -0.98 -8.22
N LEU A 105 5.00 -0.53 -7.61
CA LEU A 105 5.94 0.40 -8.24
C LEU A 105 6.54 -0.15 -9.53
N GLU A 106 6.96 -1.43 -9.52
CA GLU A 106 7.44 -2.12 -10.71
C GLU A 106 6.37 -2.14 -11.79
N PHE A 107 5.15 -2.57 -11.43
CA PHE A 107 4.02 -2.65 -12.36
C PHE A 107 3.64 -1.31 -13.01
N VAL A 108 3.57 -0.21 -12.24
CA VAL A 108 3.19 1.10 -12.80
C VAL A 108 4.29 1.72 -13.66
N GLN A 109 5.55 1.28 -13.49
CA GLN A 109 6.69 1.72 -14.31
C GLN A 109 6.89 0.88 -15.57
N GLU A 110 6.25 -0.28 -15.67
CA GLU A 110 6.27 -1.07 -16.89
C GLU A 110 5.58 -0.29 -18.04
N PRO A 111 6.23 -0.16 -19.20
CA PRO A 111 5.59 0.40 -20.38
C PRO A 111 4.40 -0.48 -20.77
N ALA A 112 3.25 0.16 -21.00
CA ALA A 112 2.01 -0.50 -21.43
C ALA A 112 2.13 -1.17 -22.81
#